data_AF-A0A850W2X1-F1
#
_entry.id   AF-A0A850W2X1-F1
#
_cell.length_a   1.000
_cell.length_b   1.000
_cell.length_c   1.000
_cell.angle_alpha   90.00
_cell.angle_beta   90.00
_cell.angle_gamma   90.00
#
_symmetry.space_group_name_H-M   'P 1'
#
loop_
_entity.id
_entity.type
_entity.pdbx_description
1 polymer ?
#
loop_
_entity_poly.entity_id
_entity_poly.type
_entity_poly.pdbx_seq_one_letter_code
_entity_poly.pdbx_strand_id
1 'polypeptide(L)' 'VGVAKESVPREKPFPLKPEMGIWALCHSRDGYKALTSPVATPLTLRDVPQQIRICLDCEKGRVAFF' A
#
# COMPACT_ATOMS: atom_id res chain seq x y z
N VAL A 1 -2.33 -5.20 -1.87
CA VAL A 1 -3.41 -4.43 -2.54
C VAL A 1 -3.21 -2.95 -2.28
N GLY A 2 -3.60 -2.06 -3.20
CA GLY A 2 -3.32 -0.63 -3.07
C GLY A 2 -3.65 0.19 -4.30
N VAL A 3 -3.09 1.39 -4.35
CA VAL A 3 -3.19 2.36 -5.44
C VAL A 3 -1.80 2.61 -6.03
N ALA A 4 -1.73 2.78 -7.33
CA ALA A 4 -0.54 3.24 -8.04
C ALA A 4 -0.89 4.46 -8.89
N LYS A 5 0.05 5.38 -9.05
CA LYS A 5 -0.08 6.43 -10.07
C LYS A 5 -0.15 5.79 -11.45
N GLU A 6 -0.88 6.43 -12.36
CA GLU A 6 -0.94 5.98 -13.76
C GLU A 6 0.44 5.97 -14.42
N SER A 7 1.30 6.92 -14.05
CA SER A 7 2.66 7.10 -14.58
C SER A 7 3.66 6.03 -14.13
N VAL A 8 3.28 5.06 -13.29
CA VAL A 8 4.20 4.01 -12.84
C VAL A 8 4.56 3.10 -14.01
N PRO A 9 5.86 2.93 -14.35
CA PRO A 9 6.28 2.03 -15.41
C PRO A 9 5.86 0.60 -15.11
N ARG A 10 5.35 -0.16 -16.10
CA ARG A 10 4.86 -1.54 -15.89
C ARG A 10 5.77 -2.63 -16.46
N GLU A 11 6.81 -2.23 -17.18
CA GLU A 11 7.64 -3.13 -17.99
C GLU A 11 8.73 -3.83 -17.19
N LYS A 12 9.10 -3.29 -16.02
CA LYS A 12 10.20 -3.81 -15.20
C LYS A 12 9.76 -3.93 -13.74
N PRO A 13 10.32 -4.88 -12.98
CA PRO A 13 10.18 -4.90 -11.54
C PRO A 13 10.73 -3.59 -10.94
N PHE A 14 9.98 -2.99 -10.03
CA PHE A 14 10.41 -1.81 -9.28
C PHE A 14 10.00 -1.97 -7.81
N PRO A 15 10.64 -1.23 -6.88
CA PRO A 15 10.24 -1.25 -5.48
C PRO A 15 8.82 -0.74 -5.28
N LEU A 16 8.01 -1.49 -4.54
CA LEU A 16 6.66 -1.07 -4.14
C LEU A 16 6.77 -0.07 -2.98
N LYS A 17 7.01 1.20 -3.29
CA LYS A 17 7.18 2.26 -2.30
C LYS A 17 6.47 3.57 -2.71
N PRO A 18 6.17 4.47 -1.76
CA PRO A 18 5.50 5.74 -2.05
C PRO A 18 6.28 6.64 -3.01
N GLU A 19 7.61 6.63 -2.99
CA GLU A 19 8.46 7.41 -3.89
C GLU A 19 8.27 7.00 -5.36
N MET A 20 7.94 5.74 -5.60
CA MET A 20 7.60 5.22 -6.92
C MET A 20 6.14 5.48 -7.29
N GLY A 21 5.39 6.22 -6.48
CA GLY A 21 3.97 6.51 -6.72
C GLY A 21 3.03 5.38 -6.34
N ILE A 22 3.39 4.56 -5.34
CA ILE A 22 2.63 3.38 -4.94
C ILE A 22 2.30 3.42 -3.45
N TRP A 23 1.03 3.22 -3.13
CA TRP A 23 0.53 3.12 -1.76
C TRP A 23 -0.23 1.82 -1.61
N ALA A 24 0.32 0.88 -0.83
CA ALA A 24 -0.24 -0.46 -0.75
C ALA A 24 0.01 -1.14 0.60
N LEU A 25 -0.83 -2.14 0.87
CA LEU A 25 -0.64 -3.14 1.92
C LEU A 25 -0.15 -4.45 1.33
N CYS A 26 0.73 -5.13 2.05
CA CYS A 26 1.19 -6.49 1.79
C CYS A 26 0.75 -7.40 2.95
N HIS A 27 0.36 -8.63 2.64
CA HIS A 27 0.12 -9.68 3.62
C HIS A 27 1.04 -10.86 3.29
N SER A 28 1.95 -11.18 4.20
CA SER A 28 2.89 -12.30 4.05
C SER A 28 2.90 -13.17 5.32
N ARG A 29 3.83 -14.12 5.41
CA ARG A 29 4.03 -14.96 6.61
C ARG A 29 4.31 -14.14 7.88
N ASP A 30 4.82 -12.92 7.74
CA ASP A 30 5.10 -12.01 8.86
C ASP A 30 3.90 -11.12 9.21
N GLY A 31 2.72 -11.40 8.67
CA GLY A 31 1.51 -10.60 8.86
C GLY A 31 1.37 -9.45 7.87
N TYR A 32 0.53 -8.47 8.24
CA TYR A 32 0.24 -7.31 7.41
C TYR A 32 1.31 -6.23 7.56
N LYS A 33 1.69 -5.62 6.44
CA LYS A 33 2.64 -4.51 6.39
C LYS A 33 2.10 -3.42 5.48
N ALA A 34 2.19 -2.17 5.91
CA ALA A 34 2.08 -1.02 5.01
C ALA A 34 3.41 -0.85 4.28
N LEU A 35 3.38 -0.76 2.95
CA LEU A 35 4.56 -0.59 2.11
C LEU A 35 5.02 0.88 2.12
N THR A 36 5.40 1.35 3.31
CA THR A 36 5.98 2.65 3.59
C THR A 36 7.49 2.65 3.32
N SER A 37 8.10 3.83 3.35
CA SER A 37 9.53 4.04 3.12
C SER A 37 10.14 4.77 4.31
N PRO A 38 11.40 4.48 4.70
CA PRO A 38 12.36 3.59 4.01
C PRO A 38 12.11 2.09 4.21
N VAL A 39 11.44 1.74 5.30
CA VAL A 39 11.14 0.35 5.71
C VAL A 39 9.62 0.21 5.85
N ALA A 40 9.08 -0.93 5.39
CA ALA A 40 7.67 -1.24 5.52
C ALA A 40 7.25 -1.29 7.00
N THR A 41 6.12 -0.66 7.33
CA THR A 41 5.59 -0.59 8.69
C THR A 41 4.73 -1.83 8.98
N PRO A 42 5.09 -2.67 9.96
CA PRO A 42 4.24 -3.78 10.40
C PRO A 42 2.92 -3.24 10.97
N LEU A 43 1.81 -3.92 10.65
CA LEU A 43 0.49 -3.58 11.15
C LEU A 43 0.03 -4.64 12.13
N THR A 44 -0.33 -4.21 13.33
CA THR A 44 -1.00 -5.07 14.32
C THR A 44 -2.50 -5.00 14.10
N LEU A 45 -3.07 -6.07 13.54
CA LEU A 45 -4.51 -6.23 13.37
C LEU A 45 -5.02 -7.23 14.40
N ARG A 46 -6.23 -7.00 14.92
CA ARG A 46 -6.86 -7.93 15.87
C ARG A 46 -7.29 -9.22 15.17
N ASP A 47 -7.79 -9.10 13.95
CA ASP A 47 -8.28 -10.20 13.12
C ASP A 47 -7.76 -10.06 11.68
N VAL A 48 -7.79 -11.15 10.93
CA VAL A 48 -7.48 -11.14 9.49
C VAL A 48 -8.66 -10.51 8.75
N PRO A 49 -8.49 -9.34 8.09
CA PRO A 49 -9.56 -8.70 7.37
C PRO A 49 -10.00 -9.54 6.17
N GLN A 50 -11.29 -9.84 6.08
CA GLN A 50 -11.89 -10.52 4.93
C GLN A 50 -12.12 -9.57 3.74
N GLN A 51 -12.24 -8.28 4.02
CA GLN A 51 -12.44 -7.23 3.02
C GLN A 51 -11.58 -6.02 3.41
N ILE A 52 -11.00 -5.37 2.40
CA ILE A 52 -10.24 -4.12 2.56
C ILE A 52 -10.90 -3.07 1.67
N ARG A 53 -11.32 -1.96 2.27
CA ARG A 53 -11.76 -0.77 1.52
C ARG A 53 -10.58 0.17 1.32
N ILE A 54 -10.44 0.66 0.09
CA ILE A 54 -9.40 1.64 -0.27
C ILE A 54 -10.10 2.93 -0.68
N CYS A 55 -9.80 4.03 0.01
CA CYS A 55 -10.33 5.35 -0.29
C CYS A 55 -9.20 6.27 -0.77
N LEU A 56 -9.36 6.85 -1.95
CA LEU A 56 -8.44 7.84 -2.53
C LEU A 56 -9.07 9.23 -2.45
N ASP A 57 -8.39 10.15 -1.79
CA ASP A 57 -8.70 11.57 -1.78
C ASP A 57 -7.61 12.30 -2.57
N CYS A 58 -7.87 12.54 -3.86
CA CYS A 58 -6.92 13.18 -4.77
C CYS A 58 -6.62 14.62 -4.37
N GLU A 59 -7.63 15.36 -3.90
CA GLU A 59 -7.50 16.77 -3.53
C GLU A 59 -6.59 16.93 -2.31
N LYS A 60 -6.72 16.04 -1.31
CA LYS A 60 -5.88 16.06 -0.10
C LYS A 60 -4.61 15.22 -0.24
N GLY A 61 -4.41 14.54 -1.36
CA GLY A 61 -3.28 13.64 -1.60
C GLY A 61 -3.19 12.48 -0.61
N ARG A 62 -4.32 11.86 -0.27
CA ARG A 62 -4.38 10.78 0.74
C ARG A 62 -4.93 9.48 0.18
N VAL A 63 -4.36 8.37 0.64
CA VAL A 63 -4.91 7.03 0.49
C VAL A 63 -5.17 6.47 1.89
N ALA A 64 -6.38 6.00 2.14
CA ALA A 64 -6.78 5.39 3.40
C ALA A 64 -7.26 3.95 3.19
N PHE A 65 -6.95 3.09 4.16
CA PHE A 65 -7.32 1.68 4.19
C PHE A 65 -8.23 1.43 5.40
N PHE A 66 -9.36 0.75 5.20
CA PHE A 66 -10.32 0.39 6.24
C PHE A 66 -10.68 -1.09 6.16
#